data_AF-A0A7S3G6T3-F1
#
_entry.id   AF-A0A7S3G6T3-F1
#
_cell.length_a   1.000
_cell.length_b   1.000
_cell.length_c   1.000
_cell.angle_alpha   90.00
_cell.angle_beta   90.00
_cell.angle_gamma   90.00
#
_symmetry.space_group_name_H-M   'P 1'
#
loop_
_entity.id
_entity.type
_entity.pdbx_description
1 polymer ?
#
loop_
_entity_poly.entity_id
_entity_poly.type
_entity_poly.pdbx_seq_one_letter_code
_entity_poly.pdbx_strand_id
1 'polypeptide(L)'
;GIDPITLRARGFSDGVDRIFYYVLEKLVSFDFFTPDLFESARTKVLHLLRSTRKYNVYKNALHYFRGVTREVYMTLDLEKAMSVIESVQYDEVIPTVKRCLVGAGARVLLHGNIDEERAKQIGVKIGQILDKVEAVALSNKVERTYSRALEYPLGSTILRHPTFRSDAEGCAVLHAYQIGHIPAISDSHLLELKEGRREMDILRPFTATLLAQMLKTRAFQELRTKQQLGEQESTRTAGSWG
;
A
#
# COMPACT_ATOMS: atom_id res chain seq x y z
N GLY A 1 5.85 -7.58 -5.89
CA GLY A 1 5.13 -6.47 -6.54
C GLY A 1 5.94 -5.21 -6.39
N ILE A 2 6.08 -4.44 -7.48
CA ILE A 2 6.61 -3.07 -7.43
C ILE A 2 5.47 -2.19 -6.92
N ASP A 3 5.69 -1.39 -5.87
CA ASP A 3 4.69 -0.44 -5.42
C ASP A 3 4.48 0.63 -6.51
N PRO A 4 3.24 0.89 -6.96
CA PRO A 4 3.00 1.85 -8.03
C PRO A 4 3.24 3.28 -7.55
N ILE A 5 3.85 4.11 -8.40
CA ILE A 5 3.87 5.56 -8.17
C ILE A 5 2.43 6.06 -8.26
N THR A 6 1.91 6.57 -7.15
CA THR A 6 0.53 7.06 -7.06
C THR A 6 0.52 8.58 -7.04
N LEU A 7 -0.03 9.19 -8.10
CA LEU A 7 -0.32 10.61 -8.16
C LEU A 7 -1.80 10.86 -7.83
N ARG A 8 -2.07 11.87 -7.01
CA ARG A 8 -3.44 12.26 -6.62
C ARG A 8 -3.59 13.77 -6.67
N ALA A 9 -4.54 14.24 -7.46
CA ALA A 9 -4.97 15.63 -7.49
C ALA A 9 -6.42 15.73 -7.01
N ARG A 10 -6.72 16.76 -6.20
CA ARG A 10 -8.07 17.07 -5.69
C ARG A 10 -8.25 18.58 -5.71
N GLY A 11 -9.42 19.05 -6.11
CA GLY A 11 -9.72 20.48 -6.20
C GLY A 11 -10.94 20.75 -7.08
N PHE A 12 -11.13 22.02 -7.42
CA PHE A 12 -12.18 22.43 -8.37
C PHE A 12 -11.91 21.85 -9.76
N SER A 13 -12.99 21.43 -10.43
CA SER A 13 -12.94 20.77 -11.74
C SER A 13 -12.22 21.60 -12.79
N ASP A 14 -12.22 22.93 -12.69
CA ASP A 14 -11.86 23.82 -13.80
C ASP A 14 -10.34 23.91 -14.06
N GLY A 15 -9.51 23.37 -13.16
CA GLY A 15 -8.04 23.40 -13.34
C GLY A 15 -7.26 22.28 -12.67
N VAL A 16 -7.91 21.33 -12.00
CA VAL A 16 -7.23 20.22 -11.33
C VAL A 16 -6.45 19.33 -12.30
N ASP A 17 -6.95 19.20 -13.53
CA ASP A 17 -6.33 18.48 -14.63
C ASP A 17 -5.03 19.16 -15.11
N ARG A 18 -5.01 20.49 -15.24
CA ARG A 18 -3.81 21.25 -15.64
C ARG A 18 -2.64 21.04 -14.67
N ILE A 19 -2.91 21.11 -13.37
CA ILE A 19 -1.90 20.86 -12.34
C ILE A 19 -1.44 19.40 -12.40
N PHE A 20 -2.37 18.47 -12.58
CA PHE A 20 -2.05 17.06 -12.71
C PHE A 20 -1.12 16.79 -13.90
N TYR A 21 -1.41 17.36 -15.08
CA TYR A 21 -0.56 17.22 -16.25
C TYR A 21 0.84 17.80 -16.01
N TYR A 22 0.94 18.98 -15.41
CA TYR A 22 2.23 19.59 -15.11
C TYR A 22 3.10 18.68 -14.21
N VAL A 23 2.51 18.15 -13.14
CA VAL A 23 3.22 17.23 -12.23
C VAL A 23 3.61 15.94 -12.94
N LEU A 24 2.71 15.38 -13.77
CA LEU A 24 2.99 14.16 -14.52
C LEU A 24 4.12 14.37 -15.55
N GLU A 25 4.11 15.49 -16.28
CA GLU A 25 5.16 15.83 -17.23
C GLU A 25 6.52 15.96 -16.54
N LYS A 26 6.56 16.60 -15.36
CA LYS A 26 7.78 16.71 -14.56
C LYS A 26 8.26 15.37 -14.03
N LEU A 27 7.35 14.49 -13.60
CA LEU A 27 7.71 13.14 -13.17
C LEU A 27 8.32 12.34 -14.33
N VAL A 28 7.71 12.40 -15.51
CA VAL A 28 8.13 11.67 -16.72
C VAL A 28 9.46 12.20 -17.25
N SER A 29 9.67 13.51 -17.29
CA SER A 29 10.93 14.10 -17.73
C SER A 29 12.04 13.96 -16.70
N PHE A 30 11.69 13.93 -15.42
CA PHE A 30 12.58 13.96 -14.27
C PHE A 30 13.61 15.10 -14.36
N ASP A 31 13.22 16.22 -14.99
CA ASP A 31 14.10 17.33 -15.40
C ASP A 31 14.42 18.34 -14.28
N PHE A 32 13.78 18.19 -13.12
CA PHE A 32 13.88 19.11 -11.99
C PHE A 32 14.85 18.62 -10.91
N PHE A 33 15.55 17.50 -11.14
CA PHE A 33 16.32 16.81 -10.13
C PHE A 33 17.77 17.31 -10.04
N THR A 34 18.08 18.06 -8.99
CA THR A 34 19.42 18.60 -8.73
C THR A 34 20.17 17.77 -7.67
N PRO A 35 21.52 17.86 -7.61
CA PRO A 35 22.30 17.23 -6.54
C PRO A 35 21.85 17.65 -5.13
N ASP A 36 21.50 18.92 -4.93
CA ASP A 36 21.01 19.41 -3.63
C ASP A 36 19.66 18.79 -3.24
N LEU A 37 18.75 18.63 -4.20
CA LEU A 37 17.47 17.96 -3.98
C LEU A 37 17.65 16.47 -3.67
N PHE A 38 18.61 15.82 -4.33
CA PHE A 38 18.97 14.45 -4.04
C PHE A 38 19.49 14.30 -2.60
N GLU A 39 20.45 15.12 -2.19
CA GLU A 39 21.01 15.06 -0.82
C GLU A 39 19.97 15.38 0.25
N SER A 40 19.12 16.37 -0.01
CA SER A 40 17.98 16.70 0.86
C SER A 40 17.00 15.53 0.98
N ALA A 41 16.64 14.90 -0.13
CA ALA A 41 15.72 13.76 -0.16
C ALA A 41 16.33 12.54 0.55
N ARG A 42 17.60 12.21 0.27
CA ARG A 42 18.36 11.13 0.90
C ARG A 42 18.39 11.31 2.42
N THR A 43 18.73 12.51 2.88
CA THR A 43 18.76 12.85 4.31
C THR A 43 17.38 12.67 4.97
N LYS A 44 16.31 13.13 4.31
CA LYS A 44 14.93 12.97 4.81
C LYS A 44 14.52 11.50 4.89
N VAL A 45 14.85 10.70 3.89
CA VAL A 45 14.57 9.25 3.88
C VAL A 45 15.32 8.55 5.01
N LEU A 46 16.60 8.82 5.19
CA LEU A 46 17.40 8.26 6.28
C LEU A 46 16.86 8.68 7.65
N HIS A 47 16.46 9.94 7.81
CA HIS A 47 15.83 10.41 9.04
C HIS A 47 14.50 9.68 9.32
N LEU A 48 13.68 9.47 8.29
CA LEU A 48 12.42 8.73 8.41
C LEU A 48 12.65 7.28 8.82
N LEU A 49 13.61 6.59 8.19
CA LEU A 49 13.98 5.22 8.54
C LEU A 49 14.45 5.11 9.99
N ARG A 50 15.34 6.02 10.43
CA ARG A 50 15.78 6.10 11.83
C ARG A 50 14.63 6.38 12.79
N SER A 51 13.70 7.25 12.40
CA SER A 51 12.54 7.60 13.22
C SER A 51 11.57 6.44 13.42
N THR A 52 11.59 5.45 12.52
CA THR A 52 10.71 4.27 12.60
C THR A 52 10.95 3.49 13.89
N ARG A 53 12.20 3.42 14.39
CA ARG A 53 12.52 2.79 15.68
C ARG A 53 11.85 3.44 16.89
N LYS A 54 11.54 4.73 16.76
CA LYS A 54 10.92 5.55 17.81
C LYS A 54 9.40 5.50 17.77
N TYR A 55 8.80 4.83 16.78
CA TYR A 55 7.37 4.55 16.84
C TYR A 55 7.06 3.70 18.07
N ASN A 56 5.82 3.79 18.56
CA ASN A 56 5.41 2.95 19.65
C ASN A 56 5.48 1.45 19.26
N VAL A 57 5.62 0.59 20.25
CA VAL A 57 5.82 -0.86 20.07
C VAL A 57 4.75 -1.51 19.20
N TYR A 58 3.50 -1.03 19.26
CA TYR A 58 2.40 -1.50 18.43
C TYR A 58 2.57 -1.17 16.94
N LYS A 59 2.92 0.07 16.60
CA LYS A 59 3.18 0.50 15.22
C LYS A 59 4.36 -0.27 14.63
N ASN A 60 5.41 -0.53 15.43
CA ASN A 60 6.55 -1.34 15.02
C ASN A 60 6.16 -2.79 14.74
N ALA A 61 5.37 -3.40 15.62
CA ALA A 61 4.83 -4.74 15.41
C ALA A 61 3.96 -4.82 14.14
N LEU A 62 3.10 -3.82 13.90
CA LEU A 62 2.27 -3.75 12.71
C LEU A 62 3.09 -3.57 11.42
N HIS A 63 4.11 -2.72 11.44
CA HIS A 63 5.01 -2.51 10.30
C HIS A 63 5.77 -3.80 9.96
N TYR A 64 6.34 -4.47 10.96
CA TYR A 64 7.00 -5.76 10.79
C TYR A 64 6.04 -6.83 10.26
N PHE A 65 4.83 -6.92 10.83
CA PHE A 65 3.79 -7.85 10.36
C PHE A 65 3.43 -7.62 8.89
N ARG A 66 3.26 -6.37 8.45
CA ARG A 66 3.01 -6.04 7.03
C ARG A 66 4.16 -6.48 6.13
N GLY A 67 5.40 -6.42 6.62
CA GLY A 67 6.56 -6.84 5.85
C GLY A 67 6.67 -8.34 5.68
N VAL A 68 6.39 -9.12 6.74
CA VAL A 68 6.49 -10.59 6.65
C VAL A 68 5.32 -11.24 5.93
N THR A 69 4.21 -10.52 5.73
CA THR A 69 3.00 -11.04 5.07
C THR A 69 2.90 -10.73 3.59
N ARG A 70 3.80 -9.90 3.05
CA ARG A 70 3.83 -9.50 1.65
C ARG A 70 5.03 -10.13 0.96
N GLU A 71 4.81 -10.68 -0.24
CA GLU A 71 5.82 -11.35 -1.06
C GLU A 71 7.05 -10.46 -1.37
N VAL A 72 6.85 -9.16 -1.51
CA VAL A 72 7.93 -8.19 -1.72
C VAL A 72 7.75 -7.06 -0.72
N TYR A 73 8.57 -7.06 0.34
CA TYR A 73 8.68 -5.92 1.24
C TYR A 73 10.14 -5.71 1.64
N MET A 74 10.68 -4.56 1.22
CA MET A 74 12.11 -4.24 1.36
C MET A 74 12.53 -3.81 2.77
N THR A 75 11.59 -3.53 3.68
CA THR A 75 11.91 -2.88 4.97
C THR A 75 11.87 -3.80 6.18
N LEU A 76 12.06 -5.11 5.99
CA LEU A 76 12.25 -6.04 7.12
C LEU A 76 13.59 -5.85 7.84
N ASP A 77 14.58 -5.31 7.15
CA ASP A 77 15.89 -4.98 7.73
C ASP A 77 16.15 -3.48 7.53
N LEU A 78 15.88 -2.70 8.58
CA LEU A 78 16.07 -1.26 8.59
C LEU A 78 17.55 -0.87 8.40
N GLU A 79 18.48 -1.65 8.96
CA GLU A 79 19.92 -1.36 8.80
C GLU A 79 20.35 -1.59 7.36
N LYS A 80 19.93 -2.70 6.76
CA LYS A 80 20.19 -2.97 5.33
C LYS A 80 19.53 -1.94 4.42
N ALA A 81 18.30 -1.52 4.73
CA ALA A 81 17.63 -0.47 3.96
C ALA A 81 18.39 0.86 4.06
N MET A 82 18.83 1.24 5.26
CA MET A 82 19.63 2.44 5.48
C MET A 82 20.98 2.36 4.75
N SER A 83 21.70 1.24 4.83
CA SER A 83 22.98 1.06 4.14
C SER A 83 22.84 1.14 2.63
N VAL A 84 21.75 0.60 2.07
CA VAL A 84 21.45 0.73 0.65
C VAL A 84 21.22 2.19 0.27
N ILE A 85 20.36 2.92 1.00
CA ILE A 85 20.10 4.35 0.72
C ILE A 85 21.36 5.22 0.87
N GLU A 86 22.22 4.93 1.85
CA GLU A 86 23.51 5.62 2.02
C GLU A 86 24.46 5.35 0.85
N SER A 87 24.40 4.16 0.23
CA SER A 87 25.25 3.80 -0.91
C SER A 87 24.81 4.40 -2.25
N VAL A 88 23.53 4.77 -2.40
CA VAL A 88 23.00 5.33 -3.66
C VAL A 88 23.74 6.62 -4.01
N GLN A 89 24.21 6.73 -5.26
CA GLN A 89 24.83 7.92 -5.80
C GLN A 89 23.87 8.71 -6.69
N TYR A 90 24.05 10.04 -6.76
CA TYR A 90 23.22 10.93 -7.58
C TYR A 90 23.16 10.47 -9.05
N ASP A 91 24.31 10.14 -9.63
CA ASP A 91 24.45 9.75 -11.03
C ASP A 91 23.72 8.44 -11.37
N GLU A 92 23.41 7.61 -10.37
CA GLU A 92 22.70 6.34 -10.54
C GLU A 92 21.18 6.50 -10.49
N VAL A 93 20.68 7.56 -9.83
CA VAL A 93 19.24 7.76 -9.60
C VAL A 93 18.53 8.06 -10.90
N ILE A 94 19.03 9.02 -11.69
CA ILE A 94 18.34 9.46 -12.92
C ILE A 94 18.20 8.30 -13.93
N PRO A 95 19.27 7.53 -14.25
CA PRO A 95 19.14 6.36 -15.13
C PRO A 95 18.21 5.29 -14.55
N THR A 96 18.20 5.10 -13.23
CA THR A 96 17.34 4.13 -12.57
C THR A 96 15.87 4.52 -12.63
N VAL A 97 15.53 5.78 -12.34
CA VAL A 97 14.17 6.30 -12.49
C VAL A 97 13.68 6.17 -13.92
N LYS A 98 14.50 6.55 -14.91
CA LYS A 98 14.15 6.38 -16.34
C LYS A 98 13.88 4.92 -16.68
N ARG A 99 14.72 3.98 -16.26
CA ARG A 99 14.49 2.53 -16.45
C ARG A 99 13.20 2.04 -15.79
N CYS A 100 12.85 2.55 -14.61
CA CYS A 100 11.60 2.22 -13.93
C CYS A 100 10.36 2.77 -14.63
N LEU A 101 10.49 3.88 -15.37
CA LEU A 101 9.41 4.52 -16.12
C LEU A 101 9.21 3.94 -17.52
N VAL A 102 10.26 3.34 -18.12
CA VAL A 102 10.13 2.64 -19.41
C VAL A 102 9.10 1.52 -19.28
N GLY A 103 8.11 1.50 -20.17
CA GLY A 103 7.03 0.52 -20.11
C GLY A 103 6.01 0.73 -18.99
N ALA A 104 6.04 1.87 -18.28
CA ALA A 104 5.06 2.17 -17.25
C ALA A 104 3.67 2.39 -17.86
N GLY A 105 2.67 1.63 -17.40
CA GLY A 105 1.27 1.88 -17.70
C GLY A 105 0.58 2.67 -16.59
N ALA A 106 -0.41 3.49 -16.94
CA ALA A 106 -1.23 4.20 -15.97
C ALA A 106 -2.62 3.57 -15.80
N ARG A 107 -3.09 3.54 -14.56
CA ARG A 107 -4.50 3.32 -14.23
C ARG A 107 -5.03 4.58 -13.58
N VAL A 108 -6.08 5.15 -14.16
CA VAL A 108 -6.63 6.44 -13.74
C VAL A 108 -8.06 6.25 -13.27
N LEU A 109 -8.36 6.73 -12.07
CA LEU A 109 -9.71 6.87 -11.56
C LEU A 109 -10.08 8.35 -11.56
N LEU A 110 -11.07 8.73 -12.34
CA LEU A 110 -11.65 10.06 -12.35
C LEU A 110 -13.00 10.01 -11.65
N HIS A 111 -13.21 10.88 -10.66
CA HIS A 111 -14.42 10.91 -9.86
C HIS A 111 -14.75 12.34 -9.43
N GLY A 112 -15.99 12.77 -9.67
CA GLY A 112 -16.48 14.11 -9.32
C GLY A 112 -17.32 14.73 -10.43
N ASN A 113 -17.34 16.07 -10.48
CA ASN A 113 -18.04 16.84 -11.51
C ASN A 113 -17.28 16.82 -12.85
N ILE A 114 -17.24 15.67 -13.50
CA ILE A 114 -16.55 15.42 -14.78
C ILE A 114 -17.44 14.51 -15.61
N ASP A 115 -17.82 14.94 -16.81
CA ASP A 115 -18.55 14.11 -17.76
C ASP A 115 -17.64 13.10 -18.49
N GLU A 116 -18.27 12.17 -19.22
CA GLU A 116 -17.55 11.10 -19.92
C GLU A 116 -16.60 11.64 -21.01
N GLU A 117 -16.98 12.71 -21.70
CA GLU A 117 -16.18 13.27 -22.79
C GLU A 117 -14.90 13.92 -22.25
N ARG A 118 -15.04 14.74 -21.22
CA ARG A 118 -13.92 15.34 -20.50
C ARG A 118 -13.03 14.28 -19.87
N ALA A 119 -13.61 13.22 -19.30
CA ALA A 119 -12.84 12.09 -18.77
C ALA A 119 -12.00 11.39 -19.86
N LYS A 120 -12.56 11.19 -21.06
CA LYS A 120 -11.84 10.65 -22.22
C LYS A 120 -10.70 11.59 -22.65
N GLN A 121 -10.94 12.88 -22.74
CA GLN A 121 -9.92 13.88 -23.08
C GLN A 121 -8.75 13.86 -22.07
N ILE A 122 -9.06 13.75 -20.77
CA ILE A 122 -8.05 13.61 -19.72
C ILE A 122 -7.23 12.33 -19.92
N GLY A 123 -7.89 11.19 -20.18
CA GLY A 123 -7.22 9.92 -20.45
C GLY A 123 -6.26 9.98 -21.64
N VAL A 124 -6.71 10.57 -22.76
CA VAL A 124 -5.88 10.76 -23.97
C VAL A 124 -4.66 11.64 -23.66
N LYS A 125 -4.85 12.74 -22.91
CA LYS A 125 -3.74 13.63 -22.58
C LYS A 125 -2.70 12.97 -21.68
N ILE A 126 -3.14 12.13 -20.72
CA ILE A 126 -2.25 11.33 -19.89
C ILE A 126 -1.45 10.34 -20.75
N GLY A 127 -2.11 9.66 -21.69
CA GLY A 127 -1.45 8.77 -22.65
C GLY A 127 -0.33 9.47 -23.42
N GLN A 128 -0.64 10.62 -24.02
CA GLN A 128 0.33 11.43 -24.76
C GLN A 128 1.56 11.85 -23.93
N ILE A 129 1.38 12.08 -22.61
CA ILE A 129 2.50 12.42 -21.72
C ILE A 129 3.36 11.18 -21.48
N LEU A 130 2.75 10.02 -21.26
CA LEU A 130 3.44 8.75 -21.00
C LEU A 130 4.13 8.17 -22.24
N ASP A 131 3.62 8.44 -23.44
CA ASP A 131 4.26 8.02 -24.71
C ASP A 131 5.70 8.54 -24.83
N LYS A 132 6.04 9.64 -24.14
CA LYS A 132 7.40 10.22 -24.10
C LYS A 132 8.44 9.30 -23.42
N VAL A 133 8.03 8.30 -22.65
CA VAL A 133 8.91 7.33 -21.98
C VAL A 133 8.77 5.92 -22.53
N GLU A 134 8.35 5.78 -23.79
CA GLU A 134 8.08 4.48 -24.41
C GLU A 134 7.14 3.64 -23.53
N ALA A 135 6.12 4.29 -22.97
CA ALA A 135 5.10 3.61 -22.19
C ALA A 135 4.42 2.57 -23.08
N VAL A 136 4.80 1.30 -22.89
CA VAL A 136 4.16 0.18 -23.56
C VAL A 136 2.72 0.13 -23.06
N ALA A 137 1.75 0.17 -23.97
CA ALA A 137 0.38 -0.20 -23.63
C ALA A 137 0.46 -1.57 -22.94
N LEU A 138 0.19 -1.59 -21.63
CA LEU A 138 0.22 -2.84 -20.87
C LEU A 138 -0.67 -3.81 -21.65
N SER A 139 -0.05 -4.79 -22.31
CA SER A 139 -0.83 -5.82 -23.00
C SER A 139 -1.85 -6.33 -21.99
N ASN A 140 -3.06 -6.64 -22.43
CA ASN A 140 -4.08 -7.18 -21.53
C ASN A 140 -3.61 -8.45 -20.76
N LYS A 141 -2.43 -8.98 -21.11
CA LYS A 141 -1.70 -10.11 -20.53
C LYS A 141 -0.48 -9.75 -19.66
N VAL A 142 -0.06 -8.48 -19.51
CA VAL A 142 1.05 -8.15 -18.60
C VAL A 142 0.62 -8.54 -17.21
N GLU A 143 1.37 -9.49 -16.66
CA GLU A 143 1.16 -10.14 -15.38
C GLU A 143 0.68 -9.13 -14.36
N ARG A 144 -0.60 -9.24 -14.00
CA ARG A 144 -1.16 -8.58 -12.83
C ARG A 144 -0.46 -9.19 -11.61
N THR A 145 0.78 -8.79 -11.37
CA THR A 145 1.59 -9.27 -10.27
C THR A 145 1.18 -8.48 -9.05
N TYR A 146 -0.05 -8.74 -8.59
CA TYR A 146 -0.47 -8.32 -7.27
C TYR A 146 0.50 -8.96 -6.28
N SER A 147 0.97 -8.16 -5.31
CA SER A 147 1.75 -8.72 -4.21
C SER A 147 0.90 -9.81 -3.57
N ARG A 148 1.36 -11.06 -3.64
CA ARG A 148 0.62 -12.17 -3.06
C ARG A 148 0.74 -12.07 -1.55
N ALA A 149 -0.37 -12.25 -0.86
CA ALA A 149 -0.31 -12.52 0.57
C ALA A 149 0.25 -13.93 0.75
N LEU A 150 1.11 -14.13 1.75
CA LEU A 150 1.55 -15.47 2.10
C LEU A 150 0.37 -16.28 2.62
N GLU A 151 0.25 -17.52 2.14
CA GLU A 151 -0.72 -18.48 2.66
C GLU A 151 -0.09 -19.27 3.81
N TYR A 152 -0.79 -19.32 4.94
CA TYR A 152 -0.36 -20.07 6.11
C TYR A 152 -0.87 -21.52 6.01
N PRO A 153 -0.03 -22.52 6.29
CA PRO A 153 -0.49 -23.90 6.37
C PRO A 153 -1.65 -24.05 7.36
N LEU A 154 -2.66 -24.84 7.00
CA LEU A 154 -3.81 -25.08 7.86
C LEU A 154 -3.36 -25.67 9.20
N GLY A 155 -3.86 -25.10 10.31
CA GLY A 155 -3.53 -25.54 11.67
C GLY A 155 -2.12 -25.14 12.13
N SER A 156 -1.37 -24.36 11.35
CA SER A 156 -0.05 -23.89 11.76
C SER A 156 -0.13 -22.67 12.69
N THR A 157 0.88 -22.56 13.56
CA THR A 157 1.17 -21.36 14.34
C THR A 157 2.56 -20.88 13.96
N ILE A 158 2.65 -19.69 13.39
CA ILE A 158 3.93 -19.09 13.00
C ILE A 158 4.25 -17.97 13.99
N LEU A 159 5.29 -18.18 14.81
CA LEU A 159 5.82 -17.15 15.69
C LEU A 159 6.98 -16.43 15.00
N ARG A 160 6.91 -15.09 14.93
CA ARG A 160 7.98 -14.26 14.40
C ARG A 160 8.37 -13.21 15.43
N HIS A 161 9.66 -13.15 15.73
CA HIS A 161 10.25 -12.04 16.47
C HIS A 161 10.79 -11.00 15.49
N PRO A 162 10.60 -9.69 15.71
CA PRO A 162 11.23 -8.65 14.90
C PRO A 162 12.75 -8.78 14.89
N THR A 163 13.36 -8.55 13.73
CA THR A 163 14.82 -8.53 13.54
C THR A 163 15.46 -7.22 13.99
N PHE A 164 14.66 -6.15 14.16
CA PHE A 164 15.11 -4.85 14.64
C PHE A 164 14.53 -4.54 16.02
N ARG A 165 15.34 -3.86 16.85
CA ARG A 165 14.93 -3.43 18.19
C ARG A 165 14.15 -2.11 18.10
N SER A 166 13.05 -2.04 18.86
CA SER A 166 12.31 -0.79 19.12
C SER A 166 12.99 -0.01 20.24
N ASP A 167 13.08 1.31 20.10
CA ASP A 167 13.60 2.19 21.15
C ASP A 167 12.52 2.53 22.20
N ALA A 168 11.25 2.31 21.86
CA ALA A 168 10.12 2.51 22.77
C ALA A 168 10.06 1.43 23.86
N GLU A 169 9.73 1.85 25.09
CA GLU A 169 9.46 0.96 26.21
C GLU A 169 8.15 0.18 26.02
N GLY A 170 8.09 -1.03 26.56
CA GLY A 170 6.94 -1.93 26.50
C GLY A 170 7.07 -3.07 25.49
N CYS A 171 5.98 -3.82 25.30
CA CYS A 171 5.89 -4.87 24.29
C CYS A 171 4.53 -4.82 23.59
N ALA A 172 4.48 -5.32 22.36
CA ALA A 172 3.23 -5.48 21.63
C ALA A 172 3.19 -6.87 21.01
N VAL A 173 2.02 -7.50 21.07
CA VAL A 173 1.78 -8.79 20.42
C VAL A 173 0.69 -8.58 19.38
N LEU A 174 0.98 -8.96 18.14
CA LEU A 174 0.02 -8.93 17.05
C LEU A 174 -0.38 -10.36 16.70
N HIS A 175 -1.65 -10.69 16.99
CA HIS A 175 -2.26 -11.95 16.57
C HIS A 175 -3.05 -11.73 15.30
N ALA A 176 -2.71 -12.47 14.24
CA ALA A 176 -3.42 -12.42 12.97
C ALA A 176 -3.94 -13.82 12.61
N TYR A 177 -5.21 -13.90 12.24
CA TYR A 177 -5.86 -15.13 11.80
C TYR A 177 -6.19 -15.01 10.32
N GLN A 178 -5.68 -15.94 9.49
CA GLN A 178 -6.01 -16.01 8.07
C GLN A 178 -7.31 -16.80 7.89
N ILE A 179 -8.34 -16.13 7.39
CA ILE A 179 -9.71 -16.64 7.25
C ILE A 179 -10.04 -17.09 5.82
N GLY A 180 -8.99 -17.43 5.04
CA GLY A 180 -9.10 -17.80 3.63
C GLY A 180 -9.04 -16.62 2.66
N HIS A 181 -9.15 -16.93 1.36
CA HIS A 181 -9.16 -15.94 0.29
C HIS A 181 -10.50 -15.19 0.24
N ILE A 182 -10.44 -13.86 0.10
CA ILE A 182 -11.60 -13.00 -0.13
C ILE A 182 -11.63 -12.70 -1.64
N PRO A 183 -12.58 -13.28 -2.41
CA PRO A 183 -12.70 -12.96 -3.83
C PRO A 183 -13.06 -11.49 -4.02
N ALA A 184 -12.57 -10.89 -5.10
CA ALA A 184 -13.06 -9.59 -5.54
C ALA A 184 -14.52 -9.74 -5.97
N ILE A 185 -15.45 -9.21 -5.18
CA ILE A 185 -16.88 -9.25 -5.50
C ILE A 185 -17.13 -8.18 -6.60
N SER A 186 -17.56 -8.61 -7.78
CA SER A 186 -18.07 -7.71 -8.82
C SER A 186 -19.59 -7.53 -8.70
N ASP A 187 -20.15 -6.48 -9.30
CA ASP A 187 -21.60 -6.23 -9.29
C ASP A 187 -22.41 -7.41 -9.87
N SER A 188 -21.85 -8.15 -10.83
CA SER A 188 -22.44 -9.37 -11.36
C SER A 188 -22.55 -10.50 -10.32
N HIS A 189 -21.53 -10.67 -9.45
CA HIS A 189 -21.57 -11.66 -8.37
C HIS A 189 -22.59 -11.31 -7.27
N LEU A 190 -22.87 -10.02 -7.06
CA LEU A 190 -23.92 -9.58 -6.13
C LEU A 190 -25.34 -9.86 -6.65
N LEU A 191 -25.53 -9.86 -7.98
CA LEU A 191 -26.81 -10.21 -8.60
C LEU A 191 -27.09 -11.72 -8.49
N GLU A 192 -26.08 -12.57 -8.71
CA GLU A 192 -26.21 -14.03 -8.57
C GLU A 192 -26.55 -14.49 -7.13
N LEU A 193 -26.10 -13.74 -6.11
CA LEU A 193 -26.49 -13.97 -4.71
C LEU A 193 -27.99 -13.74 -4.46
N LYS A 194 -28.62 -12.80 -5.18
CA LYS A 194 -30.07 -12.56 -5.06
C LYS A 194 -30.89 -13.75 -5.57
N GLU A 195 -30.33 -14.54 -6.48
CA GLU A 195 -30.95 -15.75 -7.05
C GLU A 195 -30.70 -17.02 -6.23
N GLY A 196 -30.17 -16.90 -4.99
CA GLY A 196 -30.20 -17.97 -3.99
C GLY A 196 -28.96 -18.88 -3.96
N ARG A 197 -27.94 -18.66 -4.80
CA ARG A 197 -26.66 -19.37 -4.68
C ARG A 197 -25.76 -18.65 -3.69
N ARG A 198 -25.80 -19.05 -2.42
CA ARG A 198 -24.88 -18.54 -1.38
C ARG A 198 -23.54 -19.26 -1.49
N GLU A 199 -22.60 -18.71 -2.25
CA GLU A 199 -21.22 -19.18 -2.18
C GLU A 199 -20.60 -18.72 -0.85
N MET A 200 -20.06 -19.69 -0.09
CA MET A 200 -19.35 -19.44 1.18
C MET A 200 -18.28 -18.36 1.04
N ASP A 201 -17.64 -18.30 -0.12
CA ASP A 201 -16.53 -17.40 -0.46
C ASP A 201 -16.94 -15.92 -0.48
N ILE A 202 -18.20 -15.63 -0.85
CA ILE A 202 -18.73 -14.27 -0.85
C ILE A 202 -19.16 -13.82 0.55
N LEU A 203 -19.62 -14.75 1.40
CA LEU A 203 -20.02 -14.45 2.77
C LEU A 203 -18.82 -14.22 3.71
N ARG A 204 -17.68 -14.87 3.45
CA ARG A 204 -16.45 -14.76 4.27
C ARG A 204 -16.08 -13.33 4.71
N PRO A 205 -15.95 -12.32 3.81
CA PRO A 205 -15.61 -10.95 4.23
C PRO A 205 -16.65 -10.33 5.16
N PHE A 206 -17.94 -10.59 4.93
CA PHE A 206 -19.02 -10.08 5.79
C PHE A 206 -19.05 -10.79 7.14
N THR A 207 -18.91 -12.11 7.15
CA THR A 207 -18.84 -12.92 8.38
C THR A 207 -17.66 -12.50 9.25
N ALA A 208 -16.49 -12.28 8.64
CA ALA A 208 -15.30 -11.79 9.33
C ALA A 208 -15.50 -10.40 9.94
N THR A 209 -16.14 -9.50 9.19
CA THR A 209 -16.44 -8.14 9.64
C THR A 209 -17.43 -8.16 10.81
N LEU A 210 -18.48 -8.98 10.71
CA LEU A 210 -19.46 -9.15 11.77
C LEU A 210 -18.83 -9.73 13.03
N LEU A 211 -18.00 -10.78 12.89
CA LEU A 211 -17.26 -11.38 14.01
C LEU A 211 -16.35 -10.35 14.69
N ALA A 212 -15.59 -9.58 13.92
CA ALA A 212 -14.73 -8.53 14.47
C ALA A 212 -15.54 -7.48 15.24
N GLN A 213 -16.70 -7.07 14.72
CA GLN A 213 -17.58 -6.11 15.38
C GLN A 213 -18.17 -6.66 16.70
N MET A 214 -18.59 -7.92 16.71
CA MET A 214 -19.10 -8.59 17.92
C MET A 214 -18.02 -8.72 19.00
N LEU A 215 -16.79 -9.01 18.60
CA LEU A 215 -15.68 -9.19 19.53
C LEU A 215 -15.08 -7.87 20.02
N LYS A 216 -15.20 -6.78 19.28
CA LYS A 216 -14.51 -5.52 19.56
C LYS A 216 -14.73 -5.01 20.98
N THR A 217 -16.00 -4.86 21.39
CA THR A 217 -16.33 -4.34 22.73
C THR A 217 -15.92 -5.31 23.84
N ARG A 218 -16.14 -6.61 23.62
CA ARG A 218 -15.83 -7.64 24.62
C ARG A 218 -14.32 -7.82 24.81
N ALA A 219 -13.56 -7.83 23.73
CA ALA A 219 -12.10 -7.91 23.78
C ALA A 219 -11.52 -6.74 24.56
N PHE A 220 -12.00 -5.51 24.30
CA PHE A 220 -11.58 -4.33 25.05
C PHE A 220 -11.88 -4.43 26.56
N GLN A 221 -13.09 -4.87 26.92
CA GLN A 221 -13.46 -5.04 28.34
C GLN A 221 -12.61 -6.10 29.04
N GLU A 222 -12.37 -7.24 28.40
CA GLU A 222 -11.59 -8.31 29.01
C GLU A 222 -10.11 -7.93 29.13
N LEU A 223 -9.49 -7.49 28.04
CA LEU A 223 -8.05 -7.29 27.98
C LEU A 223 -7.61 -5.98 28.66
N ARG A 224 -8.30 -4.87 28.41
CA ARG A 224 -7.98 -3.57 29.02
C ARG A 224 -8.62 -3.37 30.38
N THR A 225 -9.92 -3.62 30.54
CA THR A 225 -10.62 -3.26 31.79
C THR A 225 -10.38 -4.27 32.90
N LYS A 226 -10.45 -5.58 32.61
CA LYS A 226 -10.27 -6.62 33.64
C LYS A 226 -8.82 -7.03 33.83
N GLN A 227 -8.10 -7.30 32.73
CA GLN A 227 -6.71 -7.79 32.78
C GLN A 227 -5.66 -6.69 32.76
N GLN A 228 -6.05 -5.43 32.50
CA GLN A 228 -5.17 -4.25 32.55
C GLN A 228 -3.90 -4.37 31.67
N LEU A 229 -3.99 -5.02 30.52
CA LEU A 229 -2.83 -5.32 29.65
C LEU A 229 -2.26 -4.12 28.89
N GLY A 230 -2.88 -2.94 28.97
CA GLY A 230 -2.35 -1.69 28.42
C GLY A 230 -3.39 -0.82 27.70
N GLU A 231 -2.98 0.38 27.28
CA GLU A 231 -3.91 1.41 26.79
C GLU A 231 -4.30 1.28 25.30
N GLN A 232 -3.45 0.66 24.47
CA GLN A 232 -3.67 0.52 23.02
C GLN A 232 -4.12 -0.89 22.64
N GLU A 233 -5.42 -1.07 22.47
CA GLU A 233 -6.01 -2.28 21.92
C GLU A 233 -6.80 -1.97 20.65
N SER A 234 -6.63 -2.77 19.59
CA SER A 234 -7.51 -2.69 18.43
C SER A 234 -7.72 -4.06 17.79
N THR A 235 -8.97 -4.48 17.73
CA THR A 235 -9.47 -5.57 16.88
C THR A 235 -9.98 -4.99 15.58
N ARG A 236 -9.41 -5.42 14.44
CA ARG A 236 -9.72 -4.91 13.10
C ARG A 236 -9.60 -6.01 12.05
N THR A 237 -10.41 -5.95 11.00
CA THR A 237 -10.25 -6.77 9.78
C THR A 237 -9.25 -6.12 8.83
N ALA A 238 -8.56 -6.93 8.02
CA ALA A 238 -7.50 -6.51 7.11
C ALA A 238 -7.93 -5.46 6.04
N GLY A 239 -9.24 -5.28 5.81
CA GLY A 239 -9.77 -4.26 4.90
C GLY A 239 -9.86 -2.83 5.47
N SER A 240 -9.61 -2.65 6.78
CA SER A 240 -9.74 -1.35 7.47
C SER A 240 -8.40 -0.62 7.70
N TRP A 241 -7.35 -1.07 7.01
CA TRP A 241 -6.02 -0.46 7.03
C TRP A 241 -5.81 0.43 5.80
N GLY A 242 -6.68 1.42 5.62
CA GLY A 242 -6.56 2.49 4.61
C GLY A 242 -6.12 3.80 5.25
#